data_AF-A0A2U2HA55-F1
#
_entry.id   AF-A0A2U2HA55-F1
#
_cell.length_a   1.000
_cell.length_b   1.000
_cell.length_c   1.000
_cell.angle_alpha   90.00
_cell.angle_beta   90.00
_cell.angle_gamma   90.00
#
_symmetry.space_group_name_H-M   'P 1'
#
loop_
_entity.id
_entity.type
_entity.pdbx_description
1 polymer ?
#
loop_
_entity_poly.entity_id
_entity_poly.type
_entity_poly.pdbx_seq_one_letter_code
_entity_poly.pdbx_strand_id
1 'polypeptide(L)'
;MQMAQNEDGGGEESFGSRFLSGLKGMILEDEVPAKRAPAEAPAAAAPAPAAGAAARGNPGQSPSAPAPSFTAPASQDSPMFASLLSVTLARATAYTALTEAMTPLEEIIPDEMTRYRAAFAVIKKNRTLEQVVQAIDLQHMEVLAEEVARFAVQAKSKQFQDVQSRVDESTNLKARIDAANAQVANLRRELEEKVRAIEDGVQRDRQRAAEIDRAVDENQKAIAAVQRQFDAAAAAVRESLTGAKAKILKYLA
;
A
#
# COMPACT_ATOMS: atom_id res chain seq x y z
N MET A 1 10.30 -52.68 -31.26
CA MET A 1 9.34 -53.78 -31.04
C MET A 1 9.87 -54.56 -29.86
N GLN A 2 9.25 -54.70 -28.69
CA GLN A 2 7.91 -54.45 -28.14
C GLN A 2 8.15 -53.97 -26.69
N MET A 3 7.54 -52.91 -26.16
CA MET A 3 6.16 -52.80 -25.64
C MET A 3 5.75 -53.91 -24.66
N ALA A 4 5.67 -53.56 -23.37
CA ALA A 4 4.59 -53.89 -22.41
C ALA A 4 5.07 -53.41 -21.02
N GLN A 5 4.50 -52.35 -20.44
CA GLN A 5 3.21 -52.32 -19.73
C GLN A 5 3.14 -53.27 -18.54
N ASN A 6 3.08 -52.65 -17.35
CA ASN A 6 2.29 -52.97 -16.17
C ASN A 6 2.40 -51.70 -15.29
N GLU A 7 1.37 -50.84 -15.15
CA GLU A 7 0.12 -51.07 -14.40
C GLU A 7 0.40 -51.71 -13.03
N ASP A 8 -0.15 -51.30 -11.91
CA ASP A 8 -1.08 -50.25 -11.47
C ASP A 8 -1.06 -50.43 -9.93
N GLY A 9 -1.25 -49.36 -9.16
CA GLY A 9 -1.10 -49.45 -7.71
C GLY A 9 -1.41 -48.14 -7.01
N GLY A 10 -2.62 -47.63 -7.26
CA GLY A 10 -3.17 -46.41 -6.70
C GLY A 10 -3.07 -46.29 -5.18
N GLY A 11 -2.77 -45.08 -4.73
CA GLY A 11 -2.62 -44.75 -3.32
C GLY A 11 -2.54 -43.24 -3.05
N GLU A 12 -3.31 -42.40 -3.75
CA GLU A 12 -3.43 -40.97 -3.41
C GLU A 12 -4.85 -40.45 -3.63
N GLU A 13 -5.81 -41.04 -2.90
CA GLU A 13 -7.05 -40.34 -2.56
C GLU A 13 -6.90 -39.72 -1.16
N SER A 14 -7.39 -38.49 -1.00
CA SER A 14 -7.61 -37.77 0.28
C SER A 14 -6.52 -36.80 0.77
N PHE A 15 -6.20 -35.76 -0.02
CA PHE A 15 -5.80 -34.46 0.58
C PHE A 15 -6.40 -33.20 -0.10
N GLY A 16 -7.33 -33.35 -1.06
CA GLY A 16 -7.82 -32.22 -1.90
C GLY A 16 -9.24 -31.71 -1.67
N SER A 17 -10.10 -32.36 -0.88
CA SER A 17 -11.57 -32.08 -0.91
C SER A 17 -12.15 -31.34 0.30
N ARG A 18 -11.34 -30.68 1.15
CA ARG A 18 -11.85 -29.96 2.35
C ARG A 18 -11.56 -28.46 2.44
N PHE A 19 -10.89 -27.85 1.45
CA PHE A 19 -10.54 -26.40 1.54
C PHE A 19 -11.40 -25.46 0.69
N LEU A 20 -12.27 -25.96 -0.20
CA LEU A 20 -13.10 -25.13 -1.10
C LEU A 20 -14.61 -25.17 -0.85
N SER A 21 -15.07 -25.71 0.29
CA SER A 21 -16.50 -25.71 0.67
C SER A 21 -16.95 -24.51 1.54
N GLY A 22 -16.08 -23.53 1.79
CA GLY A 22 -16.33 -22.46 2.76
C GLY A 22 -16.78 -21.09 2.22
N LEU A 23 -16.90 -20.88 0.90
CA LEU A 23 -17.10 -19.54 0.32
C LEU A 23 -18.34 -19.38 -0.58
N LYS A 24 -19.32 -20.28 -0.47
CA LYS A 24 -20.55 -20.25 -1.30
C LYS A 24 -21.81 -19.77 -0.56
N GLY A 25 -21.65 -18.87 0.43
CA GLY A 25 -22.75 -18.49 1.33
C GLY A 25 -22.74 -17.06 1.92
N MET A 26 -22.13 -16.07 1.27
CA MET A 26 -22.39 -14.64 1.57
C MET A 26 -23.11 -14.03 0.35
N ILE A 27 -24.43 -14.20 0.30
CA ILE A 27 -25.42 -13.18 0.71
C ILE A 27 -25.35 -11.97 -0.21
N LEU A 28 -26.00 -12.17 -1.36
CA LEU A 28 -26.82 -11.19 -2.05
C LEU A 28 -28.15 -11.07 -1.28
N GLU A 29 -28.86 -9.96 -1.45
CA GLU A 29 -30.26 -9.68 -1.03
C GLU A 29 -30.42 -9.01 0.34
N ASP A 30 -30.32 -7.68 0.34
CA ASP A 30 -31.27 -6.87 1.10
C ASP A 30 -31.95 -5.89 0.13
N GLU A 31 -33.22 -6.18 -0.10
CA GLU A 31 -34.15 -5.56 -1.02
C GLU A 31 -35.02 -4.60 -0.21
N VAL A 32 -34.88 -3.29 -0.41
CA VAL A 32 -35.80 -2.30 0.18
C VAL A 32 -36.58 -1.60 -0.94
N PRO A 33 -37.92 -1.70 -0.97
CA PRO A 33 -38.73 -1.13 -2.04
C PRO A 33 -39.14 0.32 -1.76
N ALA A 34 -39.36 1.03 -2.88
CA ALA A 34 -40.24 2.18 -3.06
C ALA A 34 -39.91 3.51 -2.36
N LYS A 35 -39.66 4.56 -3.16
CA LYS A 35 -40.64 5.61 -3.48
C LYS A 35 -40.08 6.61 -4.50
N ARG A 36 -40.64 6.59 -5.72
CA ARG A 36 -40.50 7.67 -6.70
C ARG A 36 -41.20 8.93 -6.17
N ALA A 37 -40.50 10.06 -6.23
CA ALA A 37 -41.09 11.40 -6.26
C ALA A 37 -40.35 12.22 -7.35
N PRO A 38 -41.04 13.19 -7.98
CA PRO A 38 -40.72 13.70 -9.31
C PRO A 38 -39.67 14.80 -9.32
N ALA A 39 -39.17 15.04 -10.53
CA ALA A 39 -38.19 16.05 -10.91
C ALA A 39 -38.55 17.47 -10.46
N GLU A 40 -37.57 18.15 -9.89
CA GLU A 40 -37.51 19.61 -9.82
C GLU A 40 -36.11 20.04 -10.28
N ALA A 41 -36.07 20.70 -11.43
CA ALA A 41 -34.87 21.31 -11.97
C ALA A 41 -34.54 22.59 -11.19
N PRO A 42 -33.26 22.92 -11.01
CA PRO A 42 -32.87 24.32 -10.97
C PRO A 42 -31.81 24.64 -12.01
N ALA A 43 -32.23 25.54 -12.90
CA ALA A 43 -31.54 26.74 -13.36
C ALA A 43 -30.00 26.73 -13.41
N ALA A 44 -29.53 26.99 -14.62
CA ALA A 44 -28.19 27.46 -14.94
C ALA A 44 -27.75 28.63 -14.05
N ALA A 45 -26.62 28.45 -13.38
CA ALA A 45 -25.82 29.52 -12.80
C ALA A 45 -24.48 29.60 -13.55
N ALA A 46 -24.16 30.82 -13.96
CA ALA A 46 -23.01 31.22 -14.77
C ALA A 46 -21.64 30.85 -14.16
N PRO A 47 -20.58 30.76 -14.98
CA PRO A 47 -19.23 30.44 -14.52
C PRO A 47 -18.61 31.62 -13.76
N ALA A 48 -18.18 31.38 -12.52
CA ALA A 48 -17.32 32.28 -11.76
C ALA A 48 -15.85 32.15 -12.23
N PRO A 49 -15.07 33.24 -12.25
CA PRO A 49 -13.67 33.20 -12.66
C PRO A 49 -12.79 32.57 -11.57
N ALA A 50 -12.08 31.50 -11.94
CA ALA A 50 -11.06 30.86 -11.13
C ALA A 50 -9.83 31.77 -10.99
N ALA A 51 -9.81 32.59 -9.94
CA ALA A 51 -8.58 33.15 -9.38
C ALA A 51 -8.11 32.22 -8.25
N GLY A 52 -7.29 31.23 -8.60
CA GLY A 52 -6.72 30.26 -7.66
C GLY A 52 -5.23 30.15 -7.90
N ALA A 53 -4.47 30.82 -7.04
CA ALA A 53 -3.02 30.97 -7.04
C ALA A 53 -2.25 29.70 -7.41
N ALA A 54 -1.35 29.84 -8.39
CA ALA A 54 -0.22 28.96 -8.59
C ALA A 54 0.68 29.01 -7.34
N ALA A 55 0.54 28.03 -6.45
CA ALA A 55 1.50 27.77 -5.40
C ALA A 55 2.78 27.25 -6.06
N ARG A 56 3.77 28.12 -6.18
CA ARG A 56 5.15 27.77 -6.56
C ARG A 56 5.67 26.73 -5.57
N GLY A 57 5.75 25.47 -6.00
CA GLY A 57 6.49 24.44 -5.31
C GLY A 57 7.94 24.89 -5.17
N ASN A 58 8.41 25.01 -3.94
CA ASN A 58 9.77 25.37 -3.58
C ASN A 58 10.61 24.07 -3.57
N PRO A 59 11.51 23.81 -4.53
CA PRO A 59 12.37 22.64 -4.51
C PRO A 59 13.64 23.00 -3.75
N GLY A 60 13.76 22.65 -2.48
CA GLY A 60 15.00 23.00 -1.77
C GLY A 60 15.11 22.75 -0.27
N GLN A 61 14.25 21.93 0.34
CA GLN A 61 14.54 21.44 1.69
C GLN A 61 15.24 20.09 1.60
N SER A 62 16.56 20.16 1.38
CA SER A 62 17.45 19.06 1.78
C SER A 62 17.25 18.79 3.27
N PRO A 63 17.09 17.53 3.70
CA PRO A 63 17.03 17.22 5.13
C PRO A 63 18.37 17.59 5.76
N SER A 64 18.38 18.64 6.58
CA SER A 64 19.51 18.93 7.45
C SER A 64 19.75 17.72 8.33
N ALA A 65 20.92 17.12 8.19
CA ALA A 65 21.37 16.05 9.08
C ALA A 65 21.28 16.54 10.54
N PRO A 66 20.69 15.76 11.46
CA PRO A 66 20.60 16.15 12.85
C PRO A 66 22.02 16.36 13.39
N ALA A 67 22.28 17.57 13.89
CA ALA A 67 23.55 17.89 14.54
C ALA A 67 23.76 16.92 15.73
N PRO A 68 25.00 16.44 15.95
CA PRO A 68 25.28 15.53 17.07
C PRO A 68 24.97 16.27 18.38
N SER A 69 23.94 15.78 19.08
CA SER A 69 23.56 16.31 20.37
C SER A 69 24.66 16.02 21.38
N PHE A 70 25.17 17.07 22.01
CA PHE A 70 26.09 17.00 23.14
C PHE A 70 25.53 16.05 24.20
N THR A 71 26.31 15.03 24.56
CA THR A 71 26.02 14.10 25.65
C THR A 71 25.97 14.87 26.97
N ALA A 72 24.76 15.08 27.48
CA ALA A 72 24.58 15.50 28.87
C ALA A 72 25.20 14.45 29.81
N PRO A 73 25.79 14.84 30.95
CA PRO A 73 26.28 13.89 31.94
C PRO A 73 25.13 12.98 32.35
N ALA A 74 25.37 11.66 32.29
CA ALA A 74 24.37 10.66 32.64
C ALA A 74 23.92 10.89 34.09
N SER A 75 22.62 11.05 34.29
CA SER A 75 22.05 11.16 35.63
C SER A 75 22.30 9.86 36.41
N GLN A 76 22.62 9.98 37.70
CA GLN A 76 22.69 8.85 38.62
C GLN A 76 21.33 8.15 38.77
N ASP A 77 20.24 8.85 38.41
CA ASP A 77 18.88 8.29 38.37
C ASP A 77 18.60 7.41 37.14
N SER A 78 19.57 7.24 36.24
CA SER A 78 19.39 6.37 35.08
C SER A 78 19.19 4.90 35.54
N PRO A 79 18.19 4.17 34.98
CA PRO A 79 18.04 2.75 35.27
C PRO A 79 19.29 1.93 34.89
N MET A 80 20.07 2.44 33.93
CA MET A 80 21.35 1.84 33.54
C MET A 80 22.41 2.00 34.62
N PHE A 81 22.44 3.15 35.31
CA PHE A 81 23.34 3.36 36.44
C PHE A 81 23.03 2.38 37.56
N ALA A 82 21.76 2.25 37.95
CA ALA A 82 21.33 1.30 38.98
C ALA A 82 21.69 -0.16 38.61
N SER A 83 21.53 -0.55 37.34
CA SER A 83 21.90 -1.89 36.86
C SER A 83 23.41 -2.12 36.83
N LEU A 84 24.20 -1.13 36.41
CA LEU A 84 25.67 -1.22 36.41
C LEU A 84 26.20 -1.29 37.84
N LEU A 85 25.66 -0.46 38.74
CA LEU A 85 26.02 -0.44 40.15
C LEU A 85 25.69 -1.77 40.84
N SER A 86 24.51 -2.35 40.57
CA SER A 86 24.12 -3.63 41.16
C SER A 86 25.02 -4.78 40.70
N VAL A 87 25.39 -4.83 39.42
CA VAL A 87 26.30 -5.85 38.87
C VAL A 87 27.71 -5.68 39.41
N THR A 88 28.23 -4.44 39.47
CA THR A 88 29.57 -4.18 39.98
C THR A 88 29.70 -4.48 41.47
N LEU A 89 28.67 -4.21 42.28
CA LEU A 89 28.66 -4.47 43.72
C LEU A 89 28.07 -5.84 44.11
N ALA A 90 27.75 -6.72 43.15
CA ALA A 90 27.14 -8.02 43.43
C ALA A 90 28.05 -8.98 44.22
N ARG A 91 29.37 -8.79 44.17
CA ARG A 91 30.34 -9.61 44.89
C ARG A 91 30.58 -9.06 46.28
N ALA A 92 30.52 -9.92 47.29
CA ALA A 92 30.87 -9.55 48.66
C ALA A 92 32.40 -9.33 48.79
N THR A 93 32.82 -8.07 48.94
CA THR A 93 34.23 -7.66 49.07
C THR A 93 34.44 -6.83 50.35
N ALA A 94 35.69 -6.40 50.61
CA ALA A 94 35.97 -5.46 51.69
C ALA A 94 35.27 -4.10 51.47
N TYR A 95 35.09 -3.70 50.20
CA TYR A 95 34.40 -2.47 49.84
C TYR A 95 32.89 -2.59 50.02
N THR A 96 32.26 -3.69 49.60
CA THR A 96 30.81 -3.85 49.82
C THR A 96 30.46 -3.93 51.30
N ALA A 97 31.30 -4.57 52.11
CA ALA A 97 31.14 -4.57 53.57
C ALA A 97 31.25 -3.17 54.19
N LEU A 98 32.09 -2.28 53.61
CA LEU A 98 32.17 -0.89 54.02
C LEU A 98 30.89 -0.14 53.65
N THR A 99 30.39 -0.29 52.43
CA THR A 99 29.15 0.37 51.98
C THR A 99 27.92 -0.11 52.75
N GLU A 100 27.84 -1.41 53.06
CA GLU A 100 26.77 -1.97 53.92
C GLU A 100 26.81 -1.39 55.34
N ALA A 101 28.01 -1.20 55.90
CA ALA A 101 28.18 -0.55 57.21
C ALA A 101 27.89 0.96 57.18
N MET A 102 27.97 1.61 56.01
CA MET A 102 27.64 3.02 55.84
C MET A 102 26.13 3.28 55.78
N THR A 103 25.35 2.41 55.15
CA THR A 103 23.89 2.59 54.96
C THR A 103 23.13 2.99 56.23
N PRO A 104 23.27 2.31 57.38
CA PRO A 104 22.56 2.71 58.60
C PRO A 104 23.09 4.01 59.23
N LEU A 105 24.30 4.45 58.87
CA LEU A 105 24.92 5.67 59.39
C LEU A 105 24.51 6.92 58.61
N GLU A 106 23.89 6.77 57.45
CA GLU A 106 23.47 7.90 56.61
C GLU A 106 22.42 8.79 57.29
N GLU A 107 21.52 8.16 58.06
CA GLU A 107 20.45 8.87 58.80
C GLU A 107 20.96 9.55 60.07
N ILE A 108 22.07 9.06 60.65
CA ILE A 108 22.56 9.48 61.97
C ILE A 108 23.69 10.50 61.86
N ILE A 109 24.60 10.29 60.91
CA ILE A 109 25.82 11.10 60.75
C ILE A 109 25.72 11.83 59.41
N PRO A 110 25.31 13.11 59.38
CA PRO A 110 25.18 13.87 58.15
C PRO A 110 26.54 14.17 57.50
N ASP A 111 27.61 14.26 58.30
CA ASP A 111 28.98 14.48 57.81
C ASP A 111 29.56 13.21 57.18
N GLU A 112 29.87 13.29 55.89
CA GLU A 112 30.38 12.18 55.08
C GLU A 112 31.71 11.64 55.62
N MET A 113 32.65 12.53 55.98
CA MET A 113 33.97 12.13 56.47
C MET A 113 33.87 11.30 57.77
N THR A 114 33.06 11.78 58.72
CA THR A 114 32.81 11.08 59.98
C THR A 114 32.08 9.76 59.75
N ARG A 115 31.15 9.71 58.79
CA ARG A 115 30.42 8.49 58.40
C ARG A 115 31.34 7.40 57.87
N TYR A 116 32.24 7.72 56.93
CA TYR A 116 33.23 6.78 56.40
C TYR A 116 34.17 6.25 57.50
N ARG A 117 34.65 7.14 58.38
CA ARG A 117 35.51 6.74 59.52
C ARG A 117 34.78 5.80 60.48
N ALA A 118 33.52 6.07 60.78
CA ALA A 118 32.68 5.24 61.64
C ALA A 118 32.41 3.86 61.00
N ALA A 119 32.03 3.82 59.72
CA ALA A 119 31.83 2.56 58.98
C ALA A 119 33.12 1.72 58.92
N PHE A 120 34.26 2.34 58.65
CA PHE A 120 35.55 1.65 58.66
C PHE A 120 35.89 1.09 60.05
N ALA A 121 35.57 1.82 61.13
CA ALA A 121 35.76 1.34 62.50
C ALA A 121 34.93 0.08 62.83
N VAL A 122 33.79 -0.13 62.15
CA VAL A 122 32.97 -1.35 62.27
C VAL A 122 33.67 -2.53 61.60
N ILE A 123 34.18 -2.36 60.38
CA ILE A 123 34.76 -3.46 59.58
C ILE A 123 36.25 -3.75 59.87
N LYS A 124 36.98 -2.83 60.50
CA LYS A 124 38.45 -2.91 60.69
C LYS A 124 38.94 -4.15 61.48
N LYS A 125 38.03 -4.86 62.16
CA LYS A 125 38.36 -6.11 62.89
C LYS A 125 38.76 -7.23 61.93
N ASN A 126 38.19 -7.25 60.73
CA ASN A 126 38.35 -8.32 59.75
C ASN A 126 38.97 -7.83 58.42
N ARG A 127 39.02 -6.52 58.19
CA ARG A 127 39.44 -5.91 56.92
C ARG A 127 40.42 -4.76 57.15
N THR A 128 41.46 -4.65 56.31
CA THR A 128 42.37 -3.49 56.32
C THR A 128 41.95 -2.44 55.30
N LEU A 129 42.48 -1.21 55.44
CA LEU A 129 42.24 -0.16 54.45
C LEU A 129 42.80 -0.55 53.07
N GLU A 130 43.98 -1.17 53.01
CA GLU A 130 44.52 -1.64 51.73
C GLU A 130 43.61 -2.67 51.07
N GLN A 131 42.97 -3.56 51.84
CA GLN A 131 42.02 -4.52 51.29
C GLN A 131 40.77 -3.86 50.70
N VAL A 132 40.30 -2.75 51.28
CA VAL A 132 39.18 -1.97 50.73
C VAL A 132 39.59 -1.34 49.41
N VAL A 133 40.76 -0.68 49.36
CA VAL A 133 41.28 -0.04 48.14
C VAL A 133 41.53 -1.08 47.04
N GLN A 134 42.19 -2.20 47.38
CA GLN A 134 42.41 -3.30 46.44
C GLN A 134 41.11 -3.91 45.92
N ALA A 135 40.06 -4.01 46.75
CA ALA A 135 38.76 -4.47 46.30
C ALA A 135 38.14 -3.52 45.26
N ILE A 136 38.30 -2.21 45.43
CA ILE A 136 37.85 -1.23 44.44
C ILE A 136 38.64 -1.41 43.14
N ASP A 137 39.98 -1.32 43.22
CA ASP A 137 40.85 -1.25 42.05
C ASP A 137 40.91 -2.55 41.25
N LEU A 138 40.94 -3.71 41.92
CA LEU A 138 41.18 -5.00 41.28
C LEU A 138 39.92 -5.86 41.14
N GLN A 139 38.82 -5.52 41.81
CA GLN A 139 37.61 -6.36 41.74
C GLN A 139 36.45 -5.58 41.12
N HIS A 140 36.10 -4.43 41.67
CA HIS A 140 34.95 -3.67 41.17
C HIS A 140 35.25 -2.95 39.85
N MET A 141 36.44 -2.35 39.70
CA MET A 141 36.83 -1.67 38.46
C MET A 141 37.04 -2.64 37.30
N GLU A 142 37.58 -3.84 37.54
CA GLU A 142 37.70 -4.88 36.51
C GLU A 142 36.33 -5.36 36.03
N VAL A 143 35.40 -5.66 36.95
CA VAL A 143 34.02 -6.05 36.61
C VAL A 143 33.31 -4.94 35.83
N LEU A 144 33.51 -3.67 36.22
CA LEU A 144 32.96 -2.53 35.48
C LEU A 144 33.51 -2.48 34.04
N ALA A 145 34.82 -2.67 33.86
CA ALA A 145 35.45 -2.68 32.56
C ALA A 145 34.95 -3.84 31.67
N GLU A 146 34.78 -5.04 32.25
CA GLU A 146 34.19 -6.19 31.57
C GLU A 146 32.75 -5.91 31.10
N GLU A 147 31.92 -5.32 31.96
CA GLU A 147 30.53 -5.03 31.61
C GLU A 147 30.43 -3.91 30.57
N VAL A 148 31.31 -2.90 30.61
CA VAL A 148 31.43 -1.88 29.56
C VAL A 148 31.80 -2.52 28.22
N ALA A 149 32.78 -3.42 28.20
CA ALA A 149 33.18 -4.13 26.98
C ALA A 149 32.05 -5.00 26.43
N ARG A 150 31.34 -5.73 27.31
CA ARG A 150 30.19 -6.56 26.96
C ARG A 150 29.05 -5.73 26.37
N PHE A 151 28.72 -4.61 27.01
CA PHE A 151 27.70 -3.69 26.52
C PHE A 151 28.08 -3.12 25.15
N ALA A 152 29.33 -2.73 24.93
CA ALA A 152 29.79 -2.22 23.64
C ALA A 152 29.59 -3.26 22.50
N VAL A 153 29.89 -4.53 22.77
CA VAL A 153 29.67 -5.63 21.81
C VAL A 153 28.17 -5.83 21.54
N GLN A 154 27.34 -5.84 22.58
CA GLN A 154 25.90 -6.00 22.44
C GLN A 154 25.25 -4.82 21.70
N ALA A 155 25.64 -3.59 22.03
CA ALA A 155 25.18 -2.37 21.37
C ALA A 155 25.52 -2.40 19.88
N LYS A 156 26.75 -2.77 19.52
CA LYS A 156 27.17 -2.91 18.11
C LYS A 156 26.40 -4.01 17.38
N SER A 157 26.20 -5.16 18.03
CA SER A 157 25.43 -6.27 17.45
C SER A 157 23.97 -5.87 17.20
N LYS A 158 23.32 -5.23 18.18
CA LYS A 158 21.95 -4.75 18.06
C LYS A 158 21.83 -3.67 16.98
N GLN A 159 22.76 -2.72 16.95
CA GLN A 159 22.82 -1.71 15.90
C GLN A 159 22.95 -2.34 14.51
N PHE A 160 23.81 -3.35 14.36
CA PHE A 160 23.96 -4.07 13.09
C PHE A 160 22.66 -4.79 12.68
N GLN A 161 22.00 -5.47 13.62
CA GLN A 161 20.71 -6.14 13.37
C GLN A 161 19.62 -5.15 12.96
N ASP A 162 19.51 -4.03 13.67
CA ASP A 162 18.52 -2.98 13.38
C ASP A 162 18.78 -2.37 11.99
N VAL A 163 20.04 -2.05 11.67
CA VAL A 163 20.42 -1.52 10.35
C VAL A 163 20.12 -2.54 9.25
N GLN A 164 20.49 -3.81 9.44
CA GLN A 164 20.26 -4.86 8.45
C GLN A 164 18.75 -5.05 8.20
N SER A 165 17.95 -5.11 9.25
CA SER A 165 16.48 -5.21 9.13
C SER A 165 15.90 -4.06 8.32
N ARG A 166 16.39 -2.82 8.53
CA ARG A 166 15.95 -1.64 7.76
C ARG A 166 16.41 -1.69 6.30
N VAL A 167 17.61 -2.22 6.02
CA VAL A 167 18.11 -2.42 4.66
C VAL A 167 17.24 -3.44 3.92
N ASP A 168 16.88 -4.54 4.58
CA ASP A 168 16.01 -5.57 4.01
C ASP A 168 14.60 -5.03 3.74
N GLU A 169 14.02 -4.29 4.69
CA GLU A 169 12.74 -3.60 4.54
C GLU A 169 12.76 -2.62 3.35
N SER A 170 13.80 -1.78 3.25
CA SER A 170 13.98 -0.84 2.15
C SER A 170 14.11 -1.57 0.80
N THR A 171 14.85 -2.67 0.75
CA THR A 171 15.03 -3.47 -0.48
C THR A 171 13.70 -4.10 -0.93
N ASN A 172 12.94 -4.65 0.01
CA ASN A 172 11.61 -5.19 -0.26
C ASN A 172 10.63 -4.12 -0.76
N LEU A 173 10.65 -2.93 -0.16
CA LEU A 173 9.81 -1.81 -0.61
C LEU A 173 10.17 -1.36 -2.03
N LYS A 174 11.46 -1.28 -2.37
CA LYS A 174 11.92 -0.97 -3.73
C LYS A 174 11.42 -2.01 -4.74
N ALA A 175 11.58 -3.30 -4.45
CA ALA A 175 11.09 -4.36 -5.31
C ALA A 175 9.57 -4.29 -5.54
N ARG A 176 8.78 -3.94 -4.51
CA ARG A 176 7.33 -3.73 -4.64
C ARG A 176 6.99 -2.52 -5.50
N ILE A 177 7.72 -1.42 -5.36
CA ILE A 177 7.55 -0.21 -6.20
C ILE A 177 7.83 -0.54 -7.67
N ASP A 178 8.93 -1.25 -7.96
CA ASP A 178 9.30 -1.63 -9.31
C ASP A 178 8.24 -2.56 -9.95
N ALA A 179 7.75 -3.54 -9.19
CA ALA A 179 6.66 -4.41 -9.64
C ALA A 179 5.36 -3.62 -9.92
N ALA A 180 4.99 -2.68 -9.05
CA ALA A 180 3.81 -1.84 -9.24
C ALA A 180 3.97 -0.93 -10.49
N ASN A 181 5.16 -0.37 -10.71
CA ASN A 181 5.46 0.43 -11.89
C ASN A 181 5.35 -0.38 -13.18
N ALA A 182 5.83 -1.63 -13.18
CA ALA A 182 5.67 -2.55 -14.30
C ALA A 182 4.19 -2.86 -14.58
N GLN A 183 3.38 -3.07 -13.54
CA GLN A 183 1.93 -3.27 -13.67
C GLN A 183 1.24 -2.04 -14.28
N VAL A 184 1.57 -0.84 -13.81
CA VAL A 184 1.03 0.42 -14.37
C VAL A 184 1.40 0.57 -15.84
N ALA A 185 2.64 0.25 -16.21
CA ALA A 185 3.07 0.30 -17.61
C ALA A 185 2.28 -0.68 -18.50
N ASN A 186 2.02 -1.90 -18.02
CA ASN A 186 1.21 -2.88 -18.75
C ASN A 186 -0.25 -2.43 -18.91
N LEU A 187 -0.88 -1.96 -17.83
CA LEU A 187 -2.25 -1.45 -17.87
C LEU A 187 -2.42 -0.27 -18.83
N ARG A 188 -1.41 0.60 -18.94
CA ARG A 188 -1.41 1.70 -19.92
C ARG A 188 -1.39 1.19 -21.35
N ARG A 189 -0.54 0.21 -21.68
CA ARG A 189 -0.52 -0.41 -23.02
C ARG A 189 -1.86 -1.06 -23.36
N GLU A 190 -2.44 -1.83 -22.43
CA GLU A 190 -3.75 -2.45 -22.65
C GLU A 190 -4.86 -1.41 -22.88
N LEU A 191 -4.81 -0.28 -22.18
CA LEU A 191 -5.78 0.80 -22.35
C LEU A 191 -5.61 1.47 -23.71
N GLU A 192 -4.37 1.77 -24.12
CA GLU A 192 -4.07 2.31 -25.45
C GLU A 192 -4.55 1.39 -26.58
N GLU A 193 -4.33 0.08 -26.46
CA GLU A 193 -4.83 -0.91 -27.41
C GLU A 193 -6.36 -0.94 -27.47
N LYS A 194 -7.05 -0.89 -26.32
CA LYS A 194 -8.51 -0.84 -26.26
C LYS A 194 -9.07 0.44 -26.88
N VAL A 195 -8.46 1.59 -26.61
CA VAL A 195 -8.86 2.87 -27.21
C VAL A 195 -8.74 2.78 -28.73
N ARG A 196 -7.62 2.28 -29.25
CA ARG A 196 -7.42 2.10 -30.70
C ARG A 196 -8.46 1.17 -31.31
N ALA A 197 -8.77 0.04 -30.66
CA ALA A 197 -9.79 -0.89 -31.14
C ALA A 197 -11.20 -0.25 -31.18
N ILE A 198 -11.54 0.60 -30.21
CA ILE A 198 -12.80 1.36 -30.18
C ILE A 198 -12.82 2.37 -31.34
N GLU A 199 -11.73 3.10 -31.55
CA GLU A 199 -11.61 4.06 -32.66
C GLU A 199 -11.79 3.38 -34.03
N ASP A 200 -11.13 2.24 -34.24
CA ASP A 200 -11.29 1.43 -35.46
C ASP A 200 -12.74 0.91 -35.62
N GLY A 201 -13.40 0.56 -34.52
CA GLY A 201 -14.83 0.21 -34.50
C GLY A 201 -15.71 1.38 -34.95
N VAL A 202 -15.53 2.55 -34.36
CA VAL A 202 -16.29 3.77 -34.70
C VAL A 202 -16.08 4.16 -36.17
N GLN A 203 -14.86 4.03 -36.71
CA GLN A 203 -14.59 4.32 -38.11
C GLN A 203 -15.31 3.34 -39.05
N ARG A 204 -15.31 2.04 -38.74
CA ARG A 204 -16.07 1.04 -39.52
C ARG A 204 -17.56 1.31 -39.48
N ASP A 205 -18.10 1.63 -38.31
CA ASP A 205 -19.53 1.93 -38.16
C ASP A 205 -19.92 3.18 -38.94
N ARG A 206 -19.07 4.22 -38.97
CA ARG A 206 -19.27 5.41 -39.81
C ARG A 206 -19.27 5.10 -41.29
N GLN A 207 -18.33 4.26 -41.76
CA GLN A 207 -18.28 3.84 -43.16
C GLN A 207 -19.56 3.07 -43.53
N ARG A 208 -19.96 2.10 -42.69
CA ARG A 208 -21.18 1.32 -42.88
C ARG A 208 -22.44 2.19 -42.87
N ALA A 209 -22.52 3.16 -41.96
CA ALA A 209 -23.63 4.12 -41.92
C ALA A 209 -23.72 4.91 -43.23
N ALA A 210 -22.60 5.42 -43.73
CA ALA A 210 -22.56 6.15 -45.00
C ALA A 210 -22.93 5.27 -46.22
N GLU A 211 -22.56 3.98 -46.20
CA GLU A 211 -22.98 3.02 -47.23
C GLU A 211 -24.49 2.76 -47.19
N ILE A 212 -25.05 2.59 -45.99
CA ILE A 212 -26.49 2.41 -45.79
C ILE A 212 -27.25 3.64 -46.28
N ASP A 213 -26.80 4.85 -45.93
CA ASP A 213 -27.44 6.10 -46.36
C ASP A 213 -27.47 6.22 -47.90
N ARG A 214 -26.36 5.91 -48.57
CA ARG A 214 -26.30 5.87 -50.05
C ARG A 214 -27.28 4.86 -50.63
N ALA A 215 -27.32 3.65 -50.08
CA ALA A 215 -28.24 2.61 -50.54
C ALA A 215 -29.71 3.01 -50.33
N VAL A 216 -30.03 3.69 -49.24
CA VAL A 216 -31.37 4.26 -48.98
C VAL A 216 -31.71 5.31 -50.03
N ASP A 217 -30.81 6.25 -50.32
CA ASP A 217 -31.01 7.29 -51.34
C ASP A 217 -31.20 6.71 -52.75
N GLU A 218 -30.40 5.70 -53.12
CA GLU A 218 -30.51 5.00 -54.39
C GLU A 218 -31.85 4.26 -54.53
N ASN A 219 -32.26 3.55 -53.47
CA ASN A 219 -33.56 2.87 -53.43
C ASN A 219 -34.72 3.85 -53.51
N GLN A 220 -34.66 4.99 -52.81
CA GLN A 220 -35.69 6.03 -52.90
C GLN A 220 -35.82 6.58 -54.33
N LYS A 221 -34.69 6.85 -55.00
CA LYS A 221 -34.68 7.28 -56.41
C LYS A 221 -35.26 6.21 -57.34
N ALA A 222 -34.91 4.95 -57.13
CA ALA A 222 -35.43 3.83 -57.91
C ALA A 222 -36.95 3.68 -57.75
N ILE A 223 -37.45 3.73 -56.51
CA ILE A 223 -38.90 3.69 -56.22
C ILE A 223 -39.61 4.87 -56.89
N ALA A 224 -39.08 6.09 -56.77
CA ALA A 224 -39.65 7.27 -57.41
C ALA A 224 -39.68 7.16 -58.94
N ALA A 225 -38.64 6.57 -59.55
CA ALA A 225 -38.60 6.31 -60.99
C ALA A 225 -39.66 5.29 -61.42
N VAL A 226 -39.81 4.18 -60.70
CA VAL A 226 -40.84 3.16 -60.95
C VAL A 226 -42.24 3.76 -60.81
N GLN A 227 -42.47 4.59 -59.79
CA GLN A 227 -43.75 5.26 -59.60
C GLN A 227 -44.10 6.16 -60.78
N ARG A 228 -43.16 6.99 -61.27
CA ARG A 228 -43.38 7.83 -62.45
C ARG A 228 -43.66 7.02 -63.71
N GLN A 229 -42.96 5.89 -63.90
CA GLN A 229 -43.22 4.98 -65.02
C GLN A 229 -44.62 4.37 -64.94
N PHE A 230 -45.04 3.95 -63.75
CA PHE A 230 -46.38 3.44 -63.51
C PHE A 230 -47.46 4.49 -63.79
N ASP A 231 -47.30 5.71 -63.26
CA ASP A 231 -48.24 6.81 -63.48
C ASP A 231 -48.36 7.18 -64.97
N ALA A 232 -47.23 7.21 -65.69
CA ALA A 232 -47.22 7.44 -67.14
C ALA A 232 -47.92 6.31 -67.91
N ALA A 233 -47.67 5.05 -67.55
CA ALA A 233 -48.35 3.90 -68.15
C ALA A 233 -49.86 3.91 -67.87
N ALA A 234 -50.26 4.21 -66.63
CA ALA A 234 -51.66 4.33 -66.24
C ALA A 234 -52.38 5.46 -67.01
N ALA A 235 -51.71 6.60 -67.21
CA ALA A 235 -52.23 7.70 -68.03
C ALA A 235 -52.41 7.29 -69.50
N ALA A 236 -51.42 6.62 -70.10
CA ALA A 236 -51.49 6.12 -71.47
C ALA A 236 -52.62 5.09 -71.67
N VAL A 237 -52.80 4.16 -70.71
CA VAL A 237 -53.91 3.21 -70.73
C VAL A 237 -55.25 3.92 -70.63
N ARG A 238 -55.39 4.91 -69.74
CA ARG A 238 -56.62 5.71 -69.61
C ARG A 238 -56.96 6.46 -70.89
N GLU A 239 -55.97 7.07 -71.53
CA GLU A 239 -56.14 7.78 -72.81
C GLU A 239 -56.60 6.81 -73.92
N SER A 240 -55.94 5.65 -74.03
CA SER A 240 -56.31 4.60 -74.98
C SER A 240 -57.75 4.11 -74.78
N LEU A 241 -58.14 3.81 -73.54
CA LEU A 241 -59.51 3.38 -73.19
C LEU A 241 -60.54 4.47 -73.49
N THR A 242 -60.21 5.74 -73.21
CA THR A 242 -61.08 6.89 -73.50
C THR A 242 -61.26 7.07 -75.01
N GLY A 243 -60.18 6.95 -75.79
CA GLY A 243 -60.22 6.99 -77.25
C GLY A 243 -61.03 5.82 -77.85
N ALA A 244 -60.86 4.61 -77.32
CA ALA A 244 -61.64 3.44 -77.71
C ALA A 244 -63.14 3.65 -77.42
N LYS A 245 -63.48 4.15 -76.22
CA LYS A 245 -64.86 4.50 -75.84
C LYS A 245 -65.46 5.54 -76.79
N ALA A 246 -64.71 6.59 -77.13
CA ALA A 246 -65.17 7.63 -78.06
C ALA A 246 -65.45 7.08 -79.47
N LYS A 247 -64.60 6.16 -79.97
CA LYS A 247 -64.84 5.47 -81.24
C LYS A 247 -66.13 4.64 -81.20
N ILE A 248 -66.33 3.85 -80.15
CA ILE A 248 -67.55 3.05 -79.96
C ILE A 248 -68.79 3.94 -80.00
N LEU A 249 -68.81 5.04 -79.23
CA LEU A 249 -69.93 5.99 -79.21
C LEU A 249 -70.19 6.62 -80.58
N LYS A 250 -69.15 6.92 -81.36
CA LYS A 250 -69.30 7.53 -82.69
C LYS A 250 -69.91 6.58 -83.73
N TYR A 251 -69.63 5.28 -83.65
CA TYR A 251 -70.04 4.32 -84.68
C TYR A 251 -71.31 3.52 -84.34
N LEU A 252 -71.69 3.44 -83.06
CA LEU A 252 -72.82 2.63 -82.59
C LEU A 252 -73.99 3.42 -82.01
N ALA A 253 -73.89 4.75 -81.89
CA ALA A 253 -74.99 5.64 -81.49
C ALA A 253 -75.49 6.43 -82.71
#